data_AF-A0A895ADU3-F1
#
_entry.id   AF-A0A895ADU3-F1
#
_cell.length_a   1.000
_cell.length_b   1.000
_cell.length_c   1.000
_cell.angle_alpha   90.00
_cell.angle_beta   90.00
_cell.angle_gamma   90.00
#
_symmetry.space_group_name_H-M   'P 1'
#
loop_
_entity.id
_entity.type
_entity.pdbx_description
1 polymer ?
#
loop_
_entity_poly.entity_id
_entity_poly.type
_entity_poly.pdbx_seq_one_letter_code
_entity_poly.pdbx_strand_id
1 'polypeptide(L)'
;MTSRPEFAGDLNFGSGLAAVALFAVMAVVFVGAGFESATAGFPADVSVTASLGYVLMDLNGTALAEATPGFLAAFEIIDVVLVAALAGAVFLANRGSQGGDQ
;
A
#
# COMPACT_ATOMS: atom_id res chain seq x y z
N MET A 1 -18.21 17.74 32.01
CA MET A 1 -16.81 18.11 32.24
C MET A 1 -16.00 17.47 31.12
N THR A 2 -15.38 18.27 30.26
CA THR A 2 -14.49 17.76 29.20
C THR A 2 -13.06 17.99 29.65
N SER A 3 -12.28 16.92 29.79
CA SER A 3 -10.87 16.97 30.11
C SER A 3 -10.11 17.73 29.01
N ARG A 4 -9.16 18.56 29.42
CA ARG A 4 -8.31 19.33 28.51
C ARG A 4 -7.37 18.36 27.78
N PRO A 5 -7.25 18.42 26.44
CA PRO A 5 -6.31 17.57 25.72
C PRO A 5 -4.87 17.89 26.16
N GLU A 6 -4.19 16.89 26.67
CA GLU A 6 -2.79 16.94 27.09
C GLU A 6 -1.89 16.38 25.98
N PHE A 7 -0.74 17.03 25.77
CA PHE A 7 0.24 16.54 24.81
C PHE A 7 0.85 15.24 25.35
N ALA A 8 0.96 14.22 24.50
CA ALA A 8 1.63 12.97 24.83
C ALA A 8 3.13 13.27 25.10
N GLY A 9 3.48 13.38 26.38
CA GLY A 9 4.84 13.74 26.83
C GLY A 9 5.87 12.62 26.70
N ASP A 10 5.42 11.39 26.43
CA ASP A 10 6.26 10.21 26.26
C ASP A 10 6.32 9.83 24.77
N LEU A 11 7.19 10.50 24.03
CA LEU A 11 7.45 10.14 22.63
C LEU A 11 8.35 8.90 22.57
N ASN A 12 7.84 7.82 21.97
CA ASN A 12 8.66 6.66 21.64
C ASN A 12 9.54 6.96 20.42
N PHE A 13 10.76 7.45 20.68
CA PHE A 13 11.75 7.73 19.63
C PHE A 13 12.13 6.49 18.81
N GLY A 14 11.99 5.28 19.38
CA GLY A 14 12.27 4.03 18.67
C GLY A 14 11.31 3.76 17.53
N SER A 15 10.00 3.95 17.75
CA SER A 15 9.00 3.79 16.68
C SER A 15 9.09 4.90 15.64
N GLY A 16 9.43 6.13 16.06
CA GLY A 16 9.71 7.24 15.15
C GLY A 16 10.89 6.95 14.22
N LEU A 17 12.00 6.43 14.76
CA LEU A 17 13.17 6.06 13.97
C LEU A 17 12.87 4.90 13.00
N ALA A 18 12.10 3.91 13.46
CA ALA A 18 11.67 2.80 12.61
C ALA A 18 10.83 3.27 11.40
N ALA A 19 9.93 4.25 11.60
CA ALA A 19 9.14 4.83 10.52
C ALA A 19 10.01 5.56 9.49
N VAL A 20 11.02 6.31 9.95
CA VAL A 20 11.97 7.00 9.04
C VAL A 20 12.81 5.99 8.26
N ALA A 21 13.26 4.91 8.91
CA ALA A 21 13.99 3.84 8.24
C ALA A 21 13.14 3.16 7.15
N LEU A 22 11.87 2.86 7.44
CA LEU A 22 10.93 2.32 6.46
C LEU A 22 10.78 3.27 5.26
N PHE A 23 10.65 4.57 5.51
CA PHE A 23 10.55 5.57 4.45
C PHE A 23 11.78 5.58 3.54
N ALA A 24 12.99 5.49 4.11
CA ALA A 24 14.22 5.41 3.34
C ALA A 24 14.30 4.15 2.47
N VAL A 25 13.87 2.99 2.98
CA VAL A 25 13.79 1.74 2.21
C VAL A 25 12.84 1.90 1.02
N MET A 26 11.65 2.47 1.25
CA MET A 26 10.68 2.73 0.18
C MET A 26 11.26 3.66 -0.89
N ALA A 27 11.98 4.72 -0.51
CA ALA A 27 12.62 5.62 -1.44
C ALA A 27 13.66 4.91 -2.33
N VAL A 28 14.49 4.04 -1.74
CA VAL A 28 15.47 3.23 -2.49
C VAL A 28 14.77 2.29 -3.47
N VAL A 29 13.70 1.62 -3.04
CA VAL A 29 12.92 0.72 -3.89
C VAL A 29 12.32 1.47 -5.07
N PHE A 30 11.74 2.66 -4.86
CA PHE A 30 11.13 3.45 -5.92
C PHE A 30 12.16 3.99 -6.93
N VAL A 31 13.33 4.43 -6.47
CA VAL A 31 14.40 4.89 -7.37
C VAL A 31 15.02 3.72 -8.15
N GLY A 32 15.12 2.53 -7.52
CA GLY A 32 15.64 1.32 -8.16
C GLY A 32 14.64 0.59 -9.05
N ALA A 33 13.35 0.94 -9.01
CA ALA A 33 12.32 0.32 -9.82
C ALA A 33 12.45 0.76 -11.29
N GLY A 34 12.83 -0.17 -12.17
CA GLY A 34 12.85 0.05 -13.62
C GLY A 34 11.44 0.00 -14.21
N PHE A 35 10.87 1.14 -14.58
CA PHE A 35 9.62 1.25 -15.36
C PHE A 35 9.90 1.39 -16.87
N GLU A 36 11.05 0.90 -17.35
CA GLU A 36 11.56 1.15 -18.72
C GLU A 36 10.60 0.63 -19.81
N SER A 37 9.76 -0.37 -19.51
CA SER A 37 8.75 -0.93 -20.41
C SER A 37 7.38 -0.22 -20.37
N ALA A 38 7.16 0.73 -19.45
CA ALA A 38 5.85 1.33 -19.17
C ALA A 38 5.56 2.62 -19.97
N THR A 39 6.32 2.89 -21.03
CA THR A 39 6.13 4.09 -21.88
C THR A 39 4.97 3.97 -22.86
N ALA A 40 4.52 2.76 -23.15
CA ALA A 40 3.27 2.51 -23.86
C ALA A 40 2.10 2.56 -22.84
N GLY A 41 1.46 3.73 -22.72
CA GLY A 41 0.21 3.85 -21.98
C GLY A 41 -0.90 2.97 -22.57
N PHE A 42 -1.97 2.76 -21.80
CA PHE A 42 -3.15 2.05 -22.32
C PHE A 42 -3.76 2.77 -23.53
N PRO A 43 -4.24 2.04 -24.55
CA PRO A 43 -4.99 2.64 -25.64
C PRO A 43 -6.19 3.44 -25.09
N ALA A 44 -6.44 4.63 -25.65
CA ALA A 44 -7.46 5.56 -25.13
C ALA A 44 -8.90 5.00 -25.19
N ASP A 45 -9.12 4.00 -26.02
CA ASP A 45 -10.37 3.30 -26.31
C ASP A 45 -10.56 2.01 -25.50
N VAL A 46 -9.61 1.66 -24.62
CA VAL A 46 -9.67 0.43 -23.80
C VAL A 46 -9.98 0.76 -22.34
N SER A 47 -11.01 0.12 -21.79
CA SER A 47 -11.29 0.16 -20.36
C SER A 47 -10.30 -0.69 -19.58
N VAL A 48 -9.45 -0.03 -18.79
CA VAL A 48 -8.49 -0.67 -17.88
C VAL A 48 -9.23 -1.53 -16.84
N THR A 49 -10.31 -1.01 -16.26
CA THR A 49 -11.10 -1.72 -15.25
C THR A 49 -11.74 -2.99 -15.81
N ALA A 50 -12.32 -2.92 -17.01
CA ALA A 50 -12.90 -4.12 -17.63
C ALA A 50 -11.83 -5.15 -17.93
N SER A 51 -10.70 -4.70 -18.49
CA SER A 51 -9.57 -5.55 -18.85
C SER A 51 -8.95 -6.23 -17.61
N LEU A 52 -8.89 -5.54 -16.45
CA LEU A 52 -8.45 -6.12 -15.17
C LEU A 52 -9.41 -7.21 -14.71
N GLY A 53 -10.72 -6.96 -14.81
CA GLY A 53 -11.75 -7.95 -14.47
C GLY A 53 -11.66 -9.22 -15.33
N TYR A 54 -11.37 -9.07 -16.62
CA TYR A 54 -11.16 -10.21 -17.52
C TYR A 54 -9.92 -11.02 -17.12
N VAL A 55 -8.79 -10.35 -16.83
CA VAL A 55 -7.54 -11.03 -16.43
C VAL A 55 -7.70 -11.76 -15.09
N LEU A 56 -8.38 -11.16 -14.10
CA LEU A 56 -8.62 -11.80 -12.80
C LEU A 56 -9.51 -13.05 -12.89
N MET A 57 -10.35 -13.14 -13.92
CA MET A 57 -11.25 -14.26 -14.16
C MET A 57 -10.69 -15.27 -15.18
N ASP A 58 -9.41 -15.15 -15.56
CA ASP A 58 -8.75 -15.98 -16.58
C ASP A 58 -9.47 -15.97 -17.94
N LEU A 59 -10.02 -14.81 -18.32
CA LEU A 59 -10.73 -14.61 -19.58
C LEU A 59 -9.82 -13.95 -20.63
N ASN A 60 -9.56 -14.67 -21.72
CA ASN A 60 -8.68 -14.22 -22.81
C ASN A 60 -9.31 -13.13 -23.70
N GLY A 61 -8.47 -12.32 -24.35
CA GLY A 61 -8.87 -11.41 -25.43
C GLY A 61 -8.87 -9.91 -25.10
N THR A 62 -8.13 -9.49 -24.07
CA THR A 62 -8.01 -8.06 -23.70
C THR A 62 -6.58 -7.55 -23.81
N ALA A 63 -6.42 -6.24 -24.00
CA ALA A 63 -5.10 -5.61 -24.04
C ALA A 63 -4.28 -5.84 -22.75
N LEU A 64 -4.93 -6.10 -21.61
CA LEU A 64 -4.25 -6.48 -20.36
C LEU A 64 -3.85 -7.94 -20.28
N ALA A 65 -4.52 -8.84 -20.99
CA ALA A 65 -4.08 -10.24 -21.08
C ALA A 65 -2.74 -10.36 -21.84
N GLU A 66 -2.45 -9.42 -22.74
CA GLU A 66 -1.14 -9.28 -23.38
C GLU A 66 -0.16 -8.40 -22.59
N ALA A 67 -0.65 -7.63 -21.60
CA ALA A 67 0.22 -6.91 -20.68
C ALA A 67 0.96 -7.91 -19.78
N THR A 68 2.25 -7.68 -19.61
CA THR A 68 3.20 -8.59 -18.94
C THR A 68 2.67 -9.11 -17.59
N PRO A 69 2.79 -10.43 -17.28
CA PRO A 69 2.43 -11.01 -15.98
C PRO A 69 2.98 -10.26 -14.76
N GLY A 70 4.09 -9.54 -14.93
CA GLY A 70 4.67 -8.67 -13.90
C GLY A 70 3.76 -7.52 -13.45
N PHE A 71 2.89 -6.98 -14.33
CA PHE A 71 1.93 -5.94 -13.95
C PHE A 71 0.87 -6.46 -13.00
N LEU A 72 0.24 -7.59 -13.33
CA LEU A 72 -0.78 -8.20 -12.47
C LEU A 72 -0.19 -8.62 -11.12
N ALA A 73 1.00 -9.23 -11.14
CA ALA A 73 1.71 -9.59 -9.92
C ALA A 73 2.03 -8.35 -9.07
N ALA A 74 2.53 -7.25 -9.67
CA ALA A 74 2.80 -6.02 -8.95
C ALA A 74 1.52 -5.37 -8.40
N PHE A 75 0.44 -5.35 -9.18
CA PHE A 75 -0.87 -4.84 -8.75
C PHE A 75 -1.37 -5.57 -7.50
N GLU A 76 -1.34 -6.91 -7.52
CA GLU A 76 -1.81 -7.73 -6.41
C GLU A 76 -0.90 -7.62 -5.17
N ILE A 77 0.43 -7.55 -5.37
CA ILE A 77 1.37 -7.33 -4.28
C ILE A 77 1.08 -5.98 -3.59
N ILE A 78 0.84 -4.92 -4.37
CA ILE A 78 0.50 -3.61 -3.81
C ILE A 78 -0.81 -3.68 -3.04
N ASP A 79 -1.84 -4.34 -3.56
CA ASP A 79 -3.12 -4.51 -2.87
C ASP A 79 -2.95 -5.14 -1.48
N VAL A 80 -2.30 -6.32 -1.43
CA VAL A 80 -2.06 -7.03 -0.16
C VAL A 80 -1.22 -6.19 0.81
N VAL A 81 -0.20 -5.49 0.32
CA VAL A 81 0.64 -4.60 1.14
C VAL A 81 -0.18 -3.44 1.71
N LEU A 82 -1.05 -2.81 0.91
CA LEU A 82 -1.91 -1.72 1.36
C LEU A 82 -2.91 -2.20 2.42
N VAL A 83 -3.51 -3.38 2.22
CA VAL A 83 -4.42 -3.99 3.20
C VAL A 83 -3.69 -4.26 4.52
N ALA A 84 -2.50 -4.86 4.46
CA ALA A 84 -1.69 -5.14 5.65
C ALA A 84 -1.27 -3.85 6.37
N ALA A 85 -0.87 -2.82 5.62
CA ALA A 85 -0.49 -1.53 6.18
C ALA A 85 -1.67 -0.83 6.87
N LEU A 86 -2.86 -0.86 6.24
CA LEU A 86 -4.08 -0.32 6.83
C LEU A 86 -4.45 -1.07 8.11
N ALA A 87 -4.44 -2.40 8.08
CA ALA A 87 -4.74 -3.22 9.24
C ALA A 87 -3.74 -2.95 10.39
N GLY A 88 -2.45 -2.86 10.08
CA GLY A 88 -1.40 -2.51 11.04
C GLY A 88 -1.57 -1.11 11.61
N ALA A 89 -1.88 -0.12 10.77
CA ALA A 89 -2.15 1.25 11.21
C ALA A 89 -3.38 1.33 12.12
N VAL A 90 -4.47 0.64 11.79
CA VAL A 90 -5.67 0.57 12.62
C VAL A 90 -5.38 -0.15 13.94
N PHE A 91 -4.64 -1.26 13.90
CA PHE A 91 -4.24 -2.01 15.09
C PHE A 91 -3.38 -1.16 16.04
N LEU A 92 -2.38 -0.43 15.52
CA LEU A 92 -1.54 0.47 16.31
C LEU A 92 -2.29 1.72 16.79
N ALA A 93 -3.19 2.27 15.97
CA ALA A 93 -4.01 3.42 16.34
C ALA A 93 -5.03 3.08 17.42
N ASN A 94 -5.48 1.82 17.45
CA ASN A 94 -6.33 1.29 18.50
C ASN A 94 -5.52 1.07 19.78
N ARG A 95 -5.28 2.16 20.50
CA ARG A 95 -4.87 2.15 21.91
C ARG A 95 -6.06 1.66 22.75
N GLY A 96 -6.29 0.36 22.73
CA GLY A 96 -7.29 -0.26 23.59
C GLY A 96 -7.08 0.18 25.03
N SER A 97 -8.17 0.48 25.73
CA SER A 97 -8.30 0.79 27.15
C SER A 97 -7.89 -0.37 28.09
N GLN A 98 -6.90 -1.17 27.70
CA GLN A 98 -6.53 -2.44 28.33
C GLN A 98 -5.29 -2.33 29.24
N GLY A 99 -4.99 -1.11 29.71
CA GLY A 99 -3.95 -0.83 30.71
C GLY A 99 -4.47 0.04 31.87
N GLY A 100 -5.74 -0.12 32.24
CA GLY A 100 -6.37 0.59 33.35
C GLY A 100 -6.78 -0.35 34.47
N ASP A 101 -5.80 -0.98 35.10
CA ASP A 101 -5.78 -1.34 36.52
C ASP A 101 -4.31 -1.56 36.86
N GLN A 102 -3.67 -0.49 37.37
CA GLN A 102 -2.78 -0.38 38.55
C GLN A 102 -2.21 1.04 38.61
#